data_AF-A0A9K3P800-F1
#
_entry.id   AF-A0A9K3P800-F1
#
_cell.length_a   1.000
_cell.length_b   1.000
_cell.length_c   1.000
_cell.angle_alpha   90.00
_cell.angle_beta   90.00
_cell.angle_gamma   90.00
#
_symmetry.space_group_name_H-M   'P 1'
#
loop_
_entity.id
_entity.type
_entity.pdbx_description
1 polymer ?
#
loop_
_entity_poly.entity_id
_entity_poly.type
_entity_poly.pdbx_seq_one_letter_code
_entity_poly.pdbx_strand_id
1 'polypeptide(L)'
;MFFGEPRQYVPSSQKSSWISFLIQAVPTTPSTAAWALTNMIRNDGISLASTYCSDNLLSASLLLEWLQNPTIATQTSWMIASLTAREPEVVLYLCRHLSFPSALVQALANPLAQDQIEPLLEALGNIGSNASMVPPLLTQINNPPLLPLIRRFLLQMPSSRQNKRLLTLTAWLAGCLLVDAGTENHPSTTLAAPLLIPALMEKLGSERMVLEENRELTSALWNALSWPPVNGDLASICCSVQPYDGGMSALDNSNGDATRKVHHQPLKCYCHWKPYQEQLCKVWSNWLDQMMGMLCWQLCKY
;
A
#
# COMPACT_ATOMS: atom_id res chain seq x y z
N MET A 1 -1.11 -34.03 11.60
CA MET A 1 0.06 -33.14 11.70
C MET A 1 1.07 -33.57 10.67
N PHE A 2 1.19 -32.86 9.56
CA PHE A 2 2.34 -33.01 8.67
C PHE A 2 3.42 -32.07 9.21
N PHE A 3 4.48 -32.61 9.79
CA PHE A 3 5.70 -31.85 10.02
C PHE A 3 6.26 -31.52 8.64
N GLY A 4 6.08 -30.27 8.21
CA GLY A 4 6.66 -29.80 6.96
C GLY A 4 8.17 -30.04 7.01
N GLU A 5 8.72 -30.63 5.95
CA GLU A 5 10.17 -30.83 5.84
C GLU A 5 10.89 -29.50 6.10
N PRO A 6 12.02 -29.53 6.82
CA PRO A 6 12.80 -28.32 7.07
C PRO A 6 13.17 -27.68 5.73
N ARG A 7 12.73 -26.44 5.52
CA ARG A 7 13.11 -25.67 4.33
C ARG A 7 14.63 -25.68 4.23
N GLN A 8 15.17 -26.31 3.19
CA GLN A 8 16.60 -26.37 2.97
C GLN A 8 17.13 -24.94 2.83
N TYR A 9 18.01 -24.55 3.74
CA TYR A 9 18.67 -23.25 3.69
C TYR A 9 19.64 -23.23 2.50
N VAL A 10 19.38 -22.35 1.52
CA VAL A 10 20.30 -22.10 0.41
C VAL A 10 21.35 -21.09 0.88
N PRO A 11 22.66 -21.40 0.81
CA PRO A 11 23.71 -20.45 1.17
C PRO A 11 23.62 -19.14 0.37
N SER A 12 23.86 -18.00 1.02
CA SER A 12 23.74 -16.68 0.41
C SER A 12 24.58 -16.50 -0.86
N SER A 13 25.80 -17.07 -0.91
CA SER A 13 26.68 -17.01 -2.09
C SER A 13 26.11 -17.73 -3.31
N GLN A 14 25.46 -18.87 -3.09
CA GLN A 14 24.79 -19.63 -4.14
C GLN A 14 23.56 -18.89 -4.65
N LYS A 15 22.77 -18.30 -3.74
CA LYS A 15 21.62 -17.47 -4.10
C LYS A 15 22.04 -16.26 -4.95
N SER A 16 23.05 -15.50 -4.55
CA SER A 16 23.54 -14.35 -5.33
C SER A 16 23.99 -14.75 -6.75
N SER A 17 24.61 -15.93 -6.87
CA SER A 17 25.01 -16.49 -8.17
C SER A 17 23.78 -16.80 -9.04
N TRP A 18 22.73 -17.39 -8.46
CA TRP A 18 21.48 -17.67 -9.17
C TRP A 18 20.73 -16.41 -9.58
N ILE A 19 20.66 -15.40 -8.71
CA ILE A 19 20.05 -14.10 -9.05
C ILE A 19 20.77 -13.49 -10.26
N SER A 20 22.10 -13.44 -10.21
CA SER A 20 22.90 -12.87 -11.30
C SER A 20 22.70 -13.64 -12.61
N PHE A 21 22.69 -14.96 -12.55
CA PHE A 21 22.42 -15.82 -13.71
C PHE A 21 21.03 -15.57 -14.31
N LEU A 22 19.99 -15.50 -13.46
CA LEU A 22 18.62 -15.25 -13.93
C LEU A 22 18.48 -13.87 -14.57
N ILE A 23 19.10 -12.83 -13.99
CA ILE A 23 19.11 -11.49 -14.58
C ILE A 23 19.77 -11.52 -15.98
N GLN A 24 20.92 -12.18 -16.11
CA GLN A 24 21.61 -12.33 -17.40
C GLN A 24 20.85 -13.19 -18.41
N ALA A 25 19.95 -14.07 -17.96
CA ALA A 25 19.12 -14.90 -18.82
C ALA A 25 17.83 -14.21 -19.30
N VAL A 26 17.42 -13.07 -18.73
CA VAL A 26 16.22 -12.34 -19.17
C VAL A 26 16.28 -11.90 -20.64
N PRO A 27 17.39 -11.36 -21.18
CA PRO A 27 17.45 -11.00 -22.60
C PRO A 27 17.24 -12.17 -23.56
N THR A 28 17.63 -13.40 -23.17
CA THR A 28 17.57 -14.59 -24.04
C THR A 28 16.34 -15.46 -23.79
N THR A 29 15.84 -15.51 -22.56
CA THR A 29 14.71 -16.34 -22.12
C THR A 29 13.76 -15.54 -21.21
N PRO A 30 13.19 -14.43 -21.70
CA PRO A 30 12.61 -13.37 -20.88
C PRO A 30 11.53 -13.86 -19.92
N SER A 31 10.49 -14.54 -20.43
CA SER A 31 9.35 -14.94 -19.60
C SER A 31 9.74 -15.94 -18.51
N THR A 32 10.54 -16.96 -18.83
CA THR A 32 10.92 -18.01 -17.87
C THR A 32 11.88 -17.47 -16.81
N ALA A 33 12.91 -16.73 -17.21
CA ALA A 33 13.88 -16.15 -16.29
C ALA A 33 13.24 -15.11 -15.37
N ALA A 34 12.41 -14.21 -15.91
CA ALA A 34 11.69 -13.22 -15.11
C ALA A 34 10.70 -13.89 -14.15
N TRP A 35 9.94 -14.89 -14.61
CA TRP A 35 9.03 -15.64 -13.74
C TRP A 35 9.76 -16.36 -12.60
N ALA A 36 10.89 -17.02 -12.89
CA ALA A 36 11.70 -17.70 -11.88
C ALA A 36 12.26 -16.70 -10.85
N LEU A 37 12.74 -15.55 -11.31
CA LEU A 37 13.24 -14.48 -10.44
C LEU A 37 12.13 -13.89 -9.57
N THR A 38 10.94 -13.63 -10.13
CA THR A 38 9.77 -13.16 -9.36
C THR A 38 9.41 -14.14 -8.25
N ASN A 39 9.36 -15.44 -8.55
CA ASN A 39 9.03 -16.45 -7.55
C ASN A 39 10.11 -16.59 -6.49
N MET A 40 11.38 -16.48 -6.87
CA MET A 40 12.49 -16.51 -5.93
C MET A 40 12.40 -15.33 -4.95
N ILE A 41 12.07 -14.13 -5.42
CA ILE A 41 11.83 -12.98 -4.55
C ILE A 41 10.59 -13.27 -3.68
N ARG A 42 9.40 -13.45 -4.28
CA ARG A 42 8.13 -13.59 -3.54
C ARG A 42 8.13 -14.65 -2.45
N ASN A 43 8.75 -15.81 -2.69
CA ASN A 43 8.73 -16.93 -1.75
C ASN A 43 9.88 -16.90 -0.73
N ASP A 44 10.80 -15.95 -0.86
CA ASP A 44 11.89 -15.77 0.08
C ASP A 44 11.53 -14.79 1.18
N GLY A 45 10.88 -15.29 2.23
CA GLY A 45 10.52 -14.52 3.42
C GLY A 45 11.65 -14.28 4.42
N ILE A 46 12.90 -14.68 4.11
CA ILE A 46 14.03 -14.57 5.05
C ILE A 46 15.01 -13.49 4.61
N SER A 47 15.28 -13.37 3.31
CA SER A 47 16.33 -12.46 2.86
C SER A 47 15.83 -11.02 2.76
N LEU A 48 16.75 -10.09 2.93
CA LEU A 48 16.51 -8.66 2.73
C LEU A 48 16.26 -8.36 1.24
N ALA A 49 15.50 -7.31 0.93
CA ALA A 49 15.30 -6.89 -0.45
C ALA A 49 16.62 -6.45 -1.10
N SER A 50 17.56 -5.93 -0.31
CA SER A 50 18.94 -5.61 -0.72
C SER A 50 19.73 -6.81 -1.28
N THR A 51 19.30 -8.04 -0.99
CA THR A 51 19.90 -9.26 -1.59
C THR A 51 19.59 -9.37 -3.08
N TYR A 52 18.47 -8.78 -3.53
CA TYR A 52 17.99 -8.82 -4.90
C TYR A 52 18.15 -7.48 -5.61
N CYS A 53 18.04 -6.38 -4.87
CA CYS A 53 17.95 -5.01 -5.36
C CYS A 53 19.21 -4.23 -4.95
N SER A 54 20.04 -3.89 -5.94
CA SER A 54 21.24 -3.06 -5.80
C SER A 54 21.65 -2.56 -7.18
N ASP A 55 22.66 -1.67 -7.23
CA ASP A 55 23.18 -1.14 -8.50
C ASP A 55 23.73 -2.22 -9.45
N ASN A 56 24.16 -3.37 -8.90
CA ASN A 56 24.73 -4.49 -9.67
C ASN A 56 23.73 -5.63 -9.94
N LEU A 57 22.50 -5.55 -9.42
CA LEU A 57 21.47 -6.57 -9.58
C LEU A 57 20.20 -5.94 -10.18
N LEU A 58 19.04 -6.08 -9.53
CA LEU A 58 17.81 -5.42 -9.92
C LEU A 58 17.87 -3.93 -9.53
N SER A 59 18.65 -3.16 -10.28
CA SER A 59 18.75 -1.71 -10.10
C SER A 59 17.45 -1.02 -10.52
N ALA A 60 17.25 0.22 -10.04
CA ALA A 60 16.08 1.01 -10.40
C ALA A 60 15.94 1.18 -11.93
N SER A 61 17.06 1.44 -12.63
CA SER A 61 17.08 1.59 -14.09
C SER A 61 16.72 0.29 -14.83
N LEU A 62 17.21 -0.86 -14.35
CA LEU A 62 16.92 -2.15 -14.96
C LEU A 62 15.44 -2.52 -14.79
N LEU A 63 14.89 -2.30 -13.59
CA LEU A 63 13.47 -2.52 -13.32
C LEU A 63 12.58 -1.61 -14.19
N LEU A 64 13.00 -0.36 -14.41
CA LEU A 64 12.30 0.55 -15.32
C LEU A 64 12.32 0.06 -16.76
N GLU A 65 13.49 -0.37 -17.25
CA GLU A 65 13.62 -0.94 -18.59
C GLU A 65 12.69 -2.16 -18.77
N TRP A 66 12.71 -3.08 -17.79
CA TRP A 66 11.89 -4.29 -17.86
C TRP A 66 10.41 -4.02 -17.71
N LEU A 67 10.01 -2.98 -16.98
CA LEU A 67 8.60 -2.58 -16.86
C LEU A 67 8.04 -2.09 -18.21
N GLN A 68 8.89 -1.53 -19.07
CA GLN A 68 8.50 -1.13 -20.43
C GLN A 68 8.48 -2.31 -21.42
N ASN A 69 9.04 -3.47 -21.05
CA ASN A 69 9.03 -4.65 -21.91
C ASN A 69 7.73 -5.45 -21.72
N PRO A 70 6.80 -5.48 -22.70
CA PRO A 70 5.49 -6.12 -22.54
C PRO A 70 5.57 -7.62 -22.25
N THR A 71 6.67 -8.28 -22.58
CA THR A 71 6.87 -9.73 -22.37
C THR A 71 7.08 -10.09 -20.90
N ILE A 72 7.61 -9.15 -20.11
CA ILE A 72 7.98 -9.38 -18.70
C ILE A 72 7.42 -8.32 -17.75
N ALA A 73 6.75 -7.28 -18.25
CA ALA A 73 6.25 -6.16 -17.44
C ALA A 73 5.43 -6.62 -16.23
N THR A 74 4.52 -7.59 -16.39
CA THR A 74 3.76 -8.17 -15.28
C THR A 74 4.64 -8.82 -14.21
N GLN A 75 5.68 -9.57 -14.63
CA GLN A 75 6.63 -10.15 -13.68
C GLN A 75 7.42 -9.04 -12.98
N THR A 76 7.87 -8.04 -13.72
CA THR A 76 8.58 -6.88 -13.16
C THR A 76 7.71 -6.11 -12.16
N SER A 77 6.42 -5.90 -12.42
CA SER A 77 5.50 -5.28 -11.44
C SER A 77 5.45 -6.08 -10.15
N TRP A 78 5.35 -7.41 -10.22
CA TRP A 78 5.38 -8.29 -9.04
C TRP A 78 6.72 -8.26 -8.31
N MET A 79 7.85 -8.21 -9.02
CA MET A 79 9.16 -8.02 -8.39
C MET A 79 9.20 -6.71 -7.61
N ILE A 80 8.75 -5.61 -8.21
CA ILE A 80 8.74 -4.28 -7.57
C ILE A 80 7.86 -4.29 -6.32
N ALA A 81 6.64 -4.85 -6.41
CA ALA A 81 5.75 -5.00 -5.24
C ALA A 81 6.45 -5.78 -4.11
N SER A 82 7.08 -6.90 -4.45
CA SER A 82 7.75 -7.79 -3.49
C SER A 82 9.01 -7.18 -2.86
N LEU A 83 9.73 -6.33 -3.60
CA LEU A 83 10.91 -5.64 -3.09
C LEU A 83 10.51 -4.47 -2.19
N THR A 84 9.52 -3.68 -2.60
CA THR A 84 9.02 -2.53 -1.84
C THR A 84 8.30 -2.92 -0.55
N ALA A 85 7.77 -4.15 -0.47
CA ALA A 85 7.12 -4.67 0.73
C ALA A 85 8.06 -5.02 1.90
N ARG A 86 9.38 -5.07 1.69
CA ARG A 86 10.31 -5.58 2.73
C ARG A 86 10.91 -4.51 3.62
N GLU A 87 11.59 -3.55 3.01
CA GLU A 87 12.48 -2.63 3.73
C GLU A 87 12.29 -1.20 3.20
N PRO A 88 12.09 -0.22 4.09
CA PRO A 88 12.02 1.19 3.71
C PRO A 88 13.25 1.67 2.92
N GLU A 89 14.43 1.12 3.21
CA GLU A 89 15.69 1.43 2.54
C GLU A 89 15.64 1.12 1.05
N VAL A 90 14.96 0.03 0.65
CA VAL A 90 14.82 -0.33 -0.76
C VAL A 90 13.81 0.57 -1.45
N VAL A 91 12.73 0.97 -0.76
CA VAL A 91 11.81 2.01 -1.27
C VAL A 91 12.58 3.30 -1.55
N LEU A 92 13.39 3.76 -0.59
CA LEU A 92 14.20 4.96 -0.74
C LEU A 92 15.24 4.81 -1.86
N TYR A 93 15.92 3.66 -1.95
CA TYR A 93 16.87 3.38 -3.03
C TYR A 93 16.20 3.48 -4.41
N LEU A 94 15.08 2.79 -4.62
CA LEU A 94 14.36 2.81 -5.90
C LEU A 94 13.84 4.22 -6.23
N CYS A 95 13.30 4.93 -5.24
CA CYS A 95 12.71 6.25 -5.45
C CYS A 95 13.74 7.39 -5.53
N ARG A 96 15.01 7.16 -5.20
CA ARG A 96 16.11 8.10 -5.55
C ARG A 96 16.21 8.30 -7.06
N HIS A 97 15.83 7.29 -7.84
CA HIS A 97 15.67 7.44 -9.28
C HIS A 97 14.34 8.16 -9.56
N LEU A 98 14.38 9.48 -9.81
CA LEU A 98 13.19 10.35 -9.86
C LEU A 98 12.07 9.88 -10.82
N SER A 99 12.43 9.20 -11.92
CA SER A 99 11.44 8.66 -12.85
C SER A 99 10.75 7.38 -12.36
N PHE A 100 11.24 6.75 -11.28
CA PHE A 100 10.76 5.44 -10.83
C PHE A 100 9.28 5.48 -10.41
N PRO A 101 8.85 6.33 -9.45
CA PRO A 101 7.43 6.42 -9.11
C PRO A 101 6.56 6.85 -10.30
N SER A 102 7.06 7.78 -11.12
CA SER A 102 6.34 8.26 -12.31
C SER A 102 6.08 7.13 -13.32
N ALA A 103 7.06 6.25 -13.54
CA ALA A 103 6.90 5.12 -14.45
C ALA A 103 5.90 4.08 -13.92
N LEU A 104 5.83 3.86 -12.60
CA LEU A 104 4.80 2.99 -12.00
C LEU A 104 3.40 3.55 -12.26
N VAL A 105 3.23 4.86 -12.10
CA VAL A 105 1.93 5.52 -12.34
C VAL A 105 1.57 5.52 -13.84
N GLN A 106 2.55 5.70 -14.72
CA GLN A 106 2.36 5.54 -16.17
C GLN A 106 1.93 4.12 -16.54
N ALA A 107 2.59 3.10 -15.99
CA ALA A 107 2.22 1.70 -16.21
C ALA A 107 0.82 1.40 -15.65
N LEU A 108 0.47 1.91 -14.47
CA LEU A 108 -0.85 1.73 -13.85
C LEU A 108 -1.97 2.41 -14.67
N ALA A 109 -1.66 3.51 -15.33
CA ALA A 109 -2.61 4.22 -16.17
C ALA A 109 -2.85 3.54 -17.54
N ASN A 110 -2.01 2.60 -17.94
CA ASN A 110 -2.11 1.92 -19.22
C ASN A 110 -3.32 0.97 -19.25
N PRO A 111 -4.37 1.25 -20.06
CA PRO A 111 -5.58 0.43 -20.08
C PRO A 111 -5.35 -0.98 -20.62
N LEU A 112 -4.26 -1.23 -21.33
CA LEU A 112 -3.92 -2.55 -21.88
C LEU A 112 -3.20 -3.44 -20.87
N ALA A 113 -2.76 -2.90 -19.74
CA ALA A 113 -1.92 -3.58 -18.75
C ALA A 113 -2.72 -4.10 -17.54
N GLN A 114 -3.87 -4.75 -17.78
CA GLN A 114 -4.79 -5.19 -16.70
C GLN A 114 -4.11 -6.08 -15.66
N ASP A 115 -3.26 -7.01 -16.09
CA ASP A 115 -2.53 -7.94 -15.21
C ASP A 115 -1.48 -7.25 -14.33
N GLN A 116 -1.14 -5.99 -14.62
CA GLN A 116 -0.18 -5.20 -13.85
C GLN A 116 -0.84 -4.35 -12.77
N ILE A 117 -2.16 -4.11 -12.84
CA ILE A 117 -2.85 -3.17 -11.95
C ILE A 117 -2.66 -3.56 -10.48
N GLU A 118 -2.88 -4.84 -10.14
CA GLU A 118 -2.75 -5.33 -8.77
C GLU A 118 -1.34 -5.11 -8.19
N PRO A 119 -0.26 -5.66 -8.78
CA PRO A 119 1.07 -5.46 -8.23
C PRO A 119 1.54 -3.99 -8.28
N LEU A 120 1.08 -3.19 -9.24
CA LEU A 120 1.42 -1.76 -9.29
C LEU A 120 0.73 -0.96 -8.17
N LEU A 121 -0.54 -1.24 -7.87
CA LEU A 121 -1.22 -0.65 -6.71
C LEU A 121 -0.53 -1.07 -5.40
N GLU A 122 -0.13 -2.34 -5.30
CA GLU A 122 0.59 -2.85 -4.14
C GLU A 122 1.95 -2.16 -3.95
N ALA A 123 2.74 -2.07 -5.03
CA ALA A 123 4.01 -1.34 -5.02
C ALA A 123 3.85 0.14 -4.63
N LEU A 124 2.87 0.83 -5.22
CA LEU A 124 2.60 2.24 -4.90
C LEU A 124 2.13 2.42 -3.45
N GLY A 125 1.34 1.50 -2.91
CA GLY A 125 0.94 1.54 -1.50
C GLY A 125 2.10 1.25 -0.55
N ASN A 126 3.01 0.33 -0.89
CA ASN A 126 4.24 0.10 -0.13
C ASN A 126 5.12 1.36 -0.13
N ILE A 127 5.25 2.03 -1.28
CA ILE A 127 5.97 3.31 -1.38
C ILE A 127 5.26 4.39 -0.55
N GLY A 128 3.94 4.52 -0.68
CA GLY A 128 3.13 5.51 0.03
C GLY A 128 3.06 5.29 1.54
N SER A 129 3.30 4.06 2.00
CA SER A 129 3.42 3.74 3.44
C SER A 129 4.68 4.32 4.07
N ASN A 130 5.66 4.74 3.26
CA ASN A 130 6.80 5.53 3.71
C ASN A 130 6.42 7.01 3.69
N ALA A 131 6.25 7.62 4.86
CA ALA A 131 5.82 9.02 5.00
C ALA A 131 6.67 10.02 4.19
N SER A 132 7.98 9.78 4.08
CA SER A 132 8.87 10.65 3.29
C SER A 132 8.58 10.63 1.78
N MET A 133 7.89 9.59 1.29
CA MET A 133 7.53 9.40 -0.11
C MET A 133 6.14 9.94 -0.45
N VAL A 134 5.29 10.24 0.53
CA VAL A 134 3.94 10.79 0.28
C VAL A 134 4.00 12.13 -0.45
N PRO A 135 4.79 13.14 -0.02
CA PRO A 135 4.84 14.42 -0.75
C PRO A 135 5.34 14.28 -2.20
N PRO A 136 6.43 13.55 -2.50
CA PRO A 136 6.83 13.30 -3.89
C PRO A 136 5.76 12.60 -4.75
N LEU A 137 5.09 11.57 -4.22
CA LEU A 137 4.00 10.89 -4.94
C LEU A 137 2.85 11.84 -5.31
N LEU A 138 2.56 12.82 -4.46
CA LEU A 138 1.47 13.76 -4.65
C LEU A 138 1.82 14.98 -5.50
N THR A 139 3.10 15.38 -5.56
CA THR A 139 3.52 16.66 -6.15
C THR A 139 4.40 16.53 -7.39
N GLN A 140 5.15 15.44 -7.53
CA GLN A 140 6.13 15.30 -8.62
C GLN A 140 5.60 14.49 -9.81
N ILE A 141 4.55 13.68 -9.60
CA ILE A 141 3.96 12.85 -10.65
C ILE A 141 2.83 13.62 -11.35
N ASN A 142 3.18 14.29 -12.44
CA ASN A 142 2.25 15.17 -13.16
C ASN A 142 1.71 14.56 -14.48
N ASN A 143 2.26 13.43 -14.94
CA ASN A 143 1.84 12.82 -16.21
C ASN A 143 2.02 11.28 -16.25
N PRO A 144 0.93 10.50 -16.07
CA PRO A 144 -0.40 10.93 -15.65
C PRO A 144 -0.43 11.23 -14.13
N PRO A 145 -1.32 12.13 -13.64
CA PRO A 145 -1.41 12.41 -12.22
C PRO A 145 -1.99 11.22 -11.43
N LEU A 146 -1.39 10.88 -10.28
CA LEU A 146 -1.79 9.74 -9.46
C LEU A 146 -3.20 9.88 -8.87
N LEU A 147 -3.53 11.04 -8.29
CA LEU A 147 -4.80 11.24 -7.57
C LEU A 147 -6.06 11.01 -8.42
N PRO A 148 -6.17 11.56 -9.65
CA PRO A 148 -7.29 11.24 -10.54
C PRO A 148 -7.41 9.74 -10.86
N LEU A 149 -6.30 9.02 -10.98
CA LEU A 149 -6.31 7.57 -11.23
C LEU A 149 -6.87 6.81 -10.03
N ILE A 150 -6.42 7.12 -8.81
CA ILE A 150 -6.92 6.50 -7.58
C ILE A 150 -8.41 6.80 -7.39
N ARG A 151 -8.82 8.06 -7.56
CA ARG A 151 -10.23 8.44 -7.53
C ARG A 151 -11.06 7.64 -8.54
N ARG A 152 -10.56 7.48 -9.78
CA ARG A 152 -11.23 6.70 -10.82
C ARG A 152 -11.41 5.25 -10.39
N PHE A 153 -10.37 4.61 -9.85
CA PHE A 153 -10.47 3.23 -9.36
C PHE A 153 -11.47 3.09 -8.22
N LEU A 154 -11.48 4.00 -7.24
CA LEU A 154 -12.46 3.97 -6.14
C LEU A 154 -13.91 4.01 -6.65
N LEU A 155 -14.19 4.92 -7.58
CA LEU A 155 -15.55 5.16 -8.05
C LEU A 155 -16.03 4.16 -9.11
N GLN A 156 -15.17 3.80 -10.07
CA GLN A 156 -15.58 3.00 -11.22
C GLN A 156 -15.48 1.49 -11.01
N MET A 157 -14.70 1.03 -10.03
CA MET A 157 -14.50 -0.39 -9.81
C MET A 157 -15.70 -1.00 -9.08
N PRO A 158 -16.49 -1.90 -9.68
CA PRO A 158 -17.68 -2.44 -9.01
C PRO A 158 -17.28 -3.34 -7.85
N SER A 159 -18.00 -3.23 -6.72
CA SER A 159 -17.90 -4.16 -5.60
C SER A 159 -18.34 -5.54 -6.05
N SER A 160 -17.35 -6.40 -6.26
CA SER A 160 -17.54 -7.76 -6.75
C SER A 160 -16.40 -8.62 -6.23
N ARG A 161 -16.64 -9.93 -6.16
CA ARG A 161 -15.61 -10.88 -5.70
C ARG A 161 -14.31 -10.79 -6.51
N GLN A 162 -14.41 -10.45 -7.80
CA GLN A 162 -13.25 -10.33 -8.70
C GLN A 162 -12.43 -9.06 -8.41
N ASN A 163 -13.10 -7.96 -8.06
CA ASN A 163 -12.44 -6.67 -7.84
C ASN A 163 -12.12 -6.35 -6.37
N LYS A 164 -12.55 -7.21 -5.44
CA LYS A 164 -12.35 -7.02 -4.00
C LYS A 164 -10.91 -6.63 -3.65
N ARG A 165 -9.93 -7.39 -4.15
CA ARG A 165 -8.50 -7.14 -3.89
C ARG A 165 -8.05 -5.78 -4.43
N LEU A 166 -8.42 -5.45 -5.66
CA LEU A 166 -8.07 -4.19 -6.29
C LEU A 166 -8.70 -2.99 -5.57
N LEU A 167 -9.96 -3.09 -5.14
CA LEU A 167 -10.63 -2.03 -4.39
C LEU A 167 -9.99 -1.84 -3.01
N THR A 168 -9.68 -2.94 -2.31
CA THR A 168 -8.92 -2.93 -1.05
C THR A 168 -7.56 -2.26 -1.21
N LEU A 169 -6.76 -2.63 -2.22
CA LEU A 169 -5.46 -2.01 -2.48
C LEU A 169 -5.59 -0.51 -2.82
N THR A 170 -6.61 -0.15 -3.60
CA THR A 170 -6.88 1.25 -3.96
C THR A 170 -7.25 2.07 -2.72
N ALA A 171 -8.10 1.52 -1.84
CA ALA A 171 -8.49 2.15 -0.59
C ALA A 171 -7.29 2.30 0.36
N TRP A 172 -6.47 1.25 0.49
CA TRP A 172 -5.25 1.28 1.29
C TRP A 172 -4.27 2.35 0.80
N LEU A 173 -3.96 2.38 -0.50
CA LEU A 173 -3.12 3.43 -1.09
C LEU A 173 -3.70 4.82 -0.86
N ALA A 174 -5.02 5.00 -1.01
CA ALA A 174 -5.67 6.28 -0.69
C ALA A 174 -5.44 6.66 0.79
N GLY A 175 -5.54 5.70 1.70
CA GLY A 175 -5.25 5.89 3.13
C GLY A 175 -3.80 6.30 3.40
N CYS A 176 -2.83 5.69 2.72
CA CYS A 176 -1.42 6.09 2.82
C CYS A 176 -1.22 7.55 2.37
N LEU A 177 -1.86 7.95 1.27
CA LEU A 177 -1.76 9.31 0.74
C LEU A 177 -2.45 10.37 1.63
N LEU A 178 -3.34 9.94 2.53
CA LEU A 178 -4.11 10.79 3.44
C LEU A 178 -3.53 10.88 4.86
N VAL A 179 -2.44 10.18 5.17
CA VAL A 179 -1.91 10.04 6.55
C VAL A 179 -1.59 11.36 7.26
N ASP A 180 -1.22 12.40 6.50
CA ASP A 180 -0.89 13.73 7.02
C ASP A 180 -1.97 14.78 6.71
N ALA A 181 -3.17 14.36 6.31
CA ALA A 181 -4.28 15.29 6.07
C ALA A 181 -4.63 16.04 7.37
N GLY A 182 -4.88 17.34 7.23
CA GLY A 182 -5.06 18.26 8.36
C GLY A 182 -3.79 19.02 8.74
N THR A 183 -2.61 18.58 8.27
CA THR A 183 -1.36 19.36 8.39
C THR A 183 -1.38 20.54 7.44
N GLU A 184 -1.12 21.75 7.93
CA GLU A 184 -1.15 22.98 7.14
C GLU A 184 -0.16 22.90 5.97
N ASN A 185 -0.62 23.27 4.76
CA ASN A 185 0.16 23.25 3.51
C ASN A 185 0.72 21.88 3.06
N HIS A 186 0.45 20.78 3.79
CA HIS A 186 0.91 19.46 3.37
C HIS A 186 0.15 18.95 2.13
N PRO A 187 0.79 18.29 1.14
CA PRO A 187 0.11 17.78 -0.05
C PRO A 187 -1.04 16.81 0.23
N SER A 188 -0.98 16.03 1.31
CA SER A 188 -2.11 15.20 1.75
C SER A 188 -3.35 16.05 2.06
N THR A 189 -3.15 17.23 2.65
CA THR A 189 -4.21 18.19 2.98
C THR A 189 -4.69 18.98 1.77
N THR A 190 -3.75 19.51 0.98
CA THR A 190 -4.07 20.48 -0.09
C THR A 190 -4.42 19.83 -1.43
N LEU A 191 -3.96 18.59 -1.67
CA LEU A 191 -4.17 17.88 -2.93
C LEU A 191 -4.98 16.59 -2.75
N ALA A 192 -4.56 15.70 -1.86
CA ALA A 192 -5.18 14.37 -1.73
C ALA A 192 -6.56 14.42 -1.07
N ALA A 193 -6.69 15.06 0.09
CA ALA A 193 -7.93 15.13 0.87
C ALA A 193 -9.13 15.68 0.07
N PRO A 194 -9.03 16.80 -0.68
CA PRO A 194 -10.14 17.32 -1.46
C PRO A 194 -10.65 16.36 -2.55
N LEU A 195 -9.80 15.46 -3.05
CA LEU A 195 -10.15 14.54 -4.13
C LEU A 195 -10.56 13.15 -3.63
N LEU A 196 -9.85 12.61 -2.62
CA LEU A 196 -10.00 11.24 -2.18
C LEU A 196 -11.06 11.07 -1.09
N ILE A 197 -11.20 12.00 -0.14
CA ILE A 197 -12.21 11.89 0.93
C ILE A 197 -13.62 11.79 0.34
N PRO A 198 -14.06 12.67 -0.59
CA PRO A 198 -15.39 12.54 -1.18
C PRO A 198 -15.57 11.21 -1.93
N ALA A 199 -14.54 10.74 -2.64
CA ALA A 199 -14.60 9.49 -3.39
C ALA A 199 -14.72 8.25 -2.47
N LEU A 200 -14.00 8.24 -1.35
CA LEU A 200 -14.11 7.21 -0.32
C LEU A 200 -15.51 7.20 0.32
N MET A 201 -16.04 8.38 0.65
CA MET A 201 -17.40 8.52 1.22
C MET A 201 -18.49 8.08 0.24
N GLU A 202 -18.40 8.50 -1.02
CA GLU A 202 -19.30 8.07 -2.09
C GLU A 202 -19.27 6.53 -2.25
N LYS A 203 -18.06 5.96 -2.22
CA LYS A 203 -17.90 4.50 -2.31
C LYS A 203 -18.53 3.78 -1.12
N LEU A 204 -18.27 4.23 0.10
CA LEU A 204 -18.85 3.69 1.34
C LEU A 204 -20.39 3.76 1.37
N GLY A 205 -20.98 4.77 0.74
CA GLY A 205 -22.45 4.89 0.62
C GLY A 205 -23.10 3.89 -0.35
N SER A 206 -22.32 3.05 -1.03
CA SER A 206 -22.84 2.06 -1.98
C SER A 206 -23.44 0.84 -1.27
N GLU A 207 -24.68 0.46 -1.60
CA GLU A 207 -25.48 -0.57 -0.91
C GLU A 207 -24.90 -2.01 -0.90
N ARG A 208 -23.77 -2.28 -1.57
CA ARG A 208 -23.29 -3.64 -1.86
C ARG A 208 -21.81 -3.89 -1.53
N MET A 209 -21.29 -3.30 -0.47
CA MET A 209 -19.90 -3.54 -0.05
C MET A 209 -19.78 -4.72 0.92
N VAL A 210 -18.73 -5.52 0.72
CA VAL A 210 -18.36 -6.57 1.69
C VAL A 210 -17.63 -5.98 2.89
N LEU A 211 -17.52 -6.73 3.99
CA LEU A 211 -16.93 -6.25 5.24
C LEU A 211 -15.50 -5.74 5.06
N GLU A 212 -14.68 -6.43 4.27
CA GLU A 212 -13.27 -6.04 4.09
C GLU A 212 -13.14 -4.78 3.25
N GLU A 213 -14.00 -4.56 2.24
CA GLU A 213 -14.03 -3.30 1.49
C GLU A 213 -14.40 -2.14 2.41
N ASN A 214 -15.45 -2.33 3.24
CA ASN A 214 -15.87 -1.35 4.25
C ASN A 214 -14.73 -1.02 5.22
N ARG A 215 -14.02 -2.04 5.72
CA ARG A 215 -12.90 -1.87 6.65
C ARG A 215 -11.80 -1.00 6.05
N GLU A 216 -11.36 -1.30 4.83
CA GLU A 216 -10.24 -0.60 4.21
C GLU A 216 -10.60 0.84 3.80
N LEU A 217 -11.82 1.06 3.28
CA LEU A 217 -12.30 2.41 2.96
C LEU A 217 -12.46 3.26 4.24
N THR A 218 -12.96 2.66 5.32
CA THR A 218 -13.04 3.30 6.64
C THR A 218 -11.65 3.61 7.19
N SER A 219 -10.72 2.66 7.10
CA SER A 219 -9.33 2.83 7.55
C SER A 219 -8.66 3.99 6.81
N ALA A 220 -8.88 4.10 5.50
CA ALA A 220 -8.40 5.22 4.70
C ALA A 220 -8.97 6.57 5.15
N LEU A 221 -10.27 6.63 5.47
CA LEU A 221 -10.88 7.83 6.05
C LEU A 221 -10.35 8.12 7.46
N TRP A 222 -10.09 7.09 8.25
CA TRP A 222 -9.53 7.24 9.59
C TRP A 222 -8.16 7.91 9.55
N ASN A 223 -7.29 7.52 8.62
CA ASN A 223 -6.00 8.18 8.42
C ASN A 223 -6.13 9.68 8.13
N ALA A 224 -7.20 10.09 7.42
CA ALA A 224 -7.44 11.51 7.14
C ALA A 224 -7.95 12.30 8.35
N LEU A 225 -8.49 11.62 9.36
CA LEU A 225 -9.11 12.22 10.55
C LEU A 225 -8.21 12.12 11.79
N SER A 226 -7.32 11.13 11.82
CA SER A 226 -6.36 10.96 12.89
C SER A 226 -5.44 12.16 12.97
N TRP A 227 -5.08 12.56 14.19
CA TRP A 227 -4.04 13.56 14.37
C TRP A 227 -2.77 13.09 13.67
N PRO A 228 -2.16 13.93 12.82
CA PRO A 228 -0.87 13.58 12.23
C PRO A 228 0.12 13.35 13.36
N PRO A 229 1.06 12.40 13.22
CA PRO A 229 2.05 12.12 14.25
C PRO A 229 2.82 13.42 14.60
N VAL A 230 2.54 13.96 15.78
CA VAL A 230 3.09 15.25 16.22
C VAL A 230 4.53 15.01 16.67
N ASN A 231 5.48 15.67 16.01
CA ASN A 231 6.91 15.74 16.38
C ASN A 231 7.75 14.48 16.18
N GLY A 232 8.13 14.13 14.94
CA GLY A 232 9.38 13.40 14.64
C GLY A 232 9.56 11.98 15.20
N ASP A 233 8.69 11.52 16.10
CA ASP A 233 8.57 10.15 16.56
C ASP A 233 7.90 9.38 15.42
N LEU A 234 8.78 8.93 14.54
CA LEU A 234 8.59 8.11 13.34
C LEU A 234 7.19 7.51 13.20
N ALA A 235 6.56 7.88 12.08
CA ALA A 235 5.32 7.38 11.49
C ALA A 235 5.28 5.84 11.32
N SER A 236 5.36 5.09 12.42
CA SER A 236 5.37 3.63 12.48
C SER A 236 3.97 3.05 12.74
N ILE A 237 3.00 3.87 13.19
CA ILE A 237 1.80 3.33 13.83
C ILE A 237 0.63 3.08 12.87
N CYS A 238 0.50 3.74 11.71
CA CYS A 238 -0.77 3.68 10.96
C CYS A 238 -0.77 2.91 9.63
N CYS A 239 0.38 2.57 9.01
CA CYS A 239 0.40 1.84 7.73
C CYS A 239 0.87 0.38 7.82
N SER A 240 1.11 -0.16 9.02
CA SER A 240 1.63 -1.53 9.20
C SER A 240 0.59 -2.63 8.96
N VAL A 241 -0.68 -2.29 8.75
CA VAL A 241 -1.69 -3.26 8.30
C VAL A 241 -1.69 -3.29 6.78
N GLN A 242 -0.79 -4.10 6.20
CA GLN A 242 -0.96 -4.52 4.81
C GLN A 242 -2.36 -5.13 4.65
N PRO A 243 -3.02 -4.95 3.49
CA PRO A 243 -4.34 -5.52 3.28
C PRO A 243 -4.31 -7.02 3.55
N TYR A 244 -5.16 -7.47 4.48
CA TYR A 244 -5.18 -8.84 5.00
C TYR A 244 -5.22 -9.86 3.86
N ASP A 245 -4.06 -10.45 3.56
CA ASP A 245 -3.96 -11.64 2.74
C ASP A 245 -4.28 -12.82 3.66
N GLY A 246 -5.36 -13.55 3.37
CA GLY A 246 -5.85 -14.68 4.18
C GLY A 246 -4.90 -15.88 4.27
N GLY A 247 -3.59 -15.68 4.24
CA GLY A 247 -2.59 -16.67 4.60
C GLY A 247 -2.59 -16.88 6.11
N MET A 248 -3.14 -18.01 6.57
CA MET A 248 -2.95 -18.50 7.93
C MET A 248 -1.46 -18.79 8.16
N SER A 249 -0.72 -17.82 8.69
CA SER A 249 0.53 -18.07 9.41
C SER A 249 0.20 -18.23 10.90
N ALA A 250 0.52 -19.40 11.45
CA ALA A 250 0.38 -19.69 12.87
C ALA A 250 1.22 -18.70 13.69
N LEU A 251 0.57 -17.92 14.55
CA LEU A 251 1.22 -17.08 15.55
C LEU A 251 1.41 -17.91 16.82
N ASP A 252 2.68 -18.03 17.23
CA ASP A 252 3.09 -18.52 18.54
C ASP A 252 2.75 -17.48 19.61
N ASN A 253 2.07 -17.95 20.66
CA ASN A 253 1.77 -17.19 21.87
C ASN A 253 3.00 -17.16 22.79
N SER A 254 3.50 -15.98 23.15
CA SER A 254 4.18 -15.79 24.43
C SER A 254 3.91 -14.41 25.03
N ASN A 255 3.58 -14.45 26.33
CA ASN A 255 3.08 -13.38 27.18
C ASN A 255 4.08 -12.25 27.46
N GLY A 256 3.56 -11.05 27.76
CA GLY A 256 4.31 -9.97 28.39
C GLY A 256 3.43 -8.79 28.82
N ASP A 257 3.12 -8.75 30.12
CA ASP A 257 2.28 -7.79 30.83
C ASP A 257 3.02 -6.46 31.10
N ALA A 258 2.38 -5.30 30.86
CA ALA A 258 2.79 -4.00 31.39
C ALA A 258 1.70 -2.93 31.22
N THR A 259 0.91 -2.70 32.28
CA THR A 259 -0.01 -1.56 32.39
C THR A 259 0.72 -0.22 32.52
N ARG A 260 0.52 0.71 31.58
CA ARG A 260 0.96 2.12 31.69
C ARG A 260 -0.27 3.04 31.69
N LYS A 261 -0.51 3.74 32.81
CA LYS A 261 -1.55 4.79 32.92
C LYS A 261 -1.07 6.04 32.17
N VAL A 262 -1.86 6.50 31.20
CA VAL A 262 -1.64 7.77 30.50
C VAL A 262 -2.67 8.78 31.00
N HIS A 263 -2.20 9.93 31.49
CA HIS A 263 -3.05 11.06 31.87
C HIS A 263 -3.56 11.77 30.61
N HIS A 264 -4.88 11.81 30.43
CA HIS A 264 -5.51 12.66 29.41
C HIS A 264 -5.61 14.11 29.91
N GLN A 265 -4.89 15.03 29.27
CA GLN A 265 -5.24 16.45 29.30
C GLN A 265 -6.14 16.77 28.09
N PRO A 266 -7.21 17.56 28.26
CA PRO A 266 -8.06 17.97 27.15
C PRO A 266 -7.37 19.11 26.38
N LEU A 267 -7.08 18.90 25.09
CA LEU A 267 -6.42 19.89 24.23
C LEU A 267 -7.32 20.36 23.08
N LYS A 268 -7.20 21.67 22.81
CA LYS A 268 -8.06 22.52 21.98
C LYS A 268 -7.89 22.22 20.49
N CYS A 269 -9.00 22.06 19.78
CA CYS A 269 -9.05 21.98 18.32
C CYS A 269 -8.78 23.36 17.68
N TYR A 270 -7.91 23.39 16.65
CA TYR A 270 -7.62 24.59 15.86
C TYR A 270 -8.70 24.87 14.81
N CYS A 271 -9.10 26.13 14.69
CA CYS A 271 -10.41 26.58 14.21
C CYS A 271 -10.62 26.70 12.69
N HIS A 272 -9.75 26.16 11.83
CA HIS A 272 -9.83 26.41 10.38
C HIS A 272 -10.63 25.38 9.56
N TRP A 273 -11.23 24.36 10.20
CA TRP A 273 -11.96 23.28 9.53
C TRP A 273 -13.48 23.28 9.72
N LYS A 274 -14.06 24.28 10.40
CA LYS A 274 -15.44 24.24 10.91
C LYS A 274 -16.51 23.75 9.90
N PRO A 275 -16.56 24.19 8.63
CA PRO A 275 -17.59 23.74 7.68
C PRO A 275 -17.46 22.27 7.29
N TYR A 276 -16.24 21.80 7.03
CA TYR A 276 -15.96 20.40 6.68
C TYR A 276 -16.02 19.51 7.90
N GLN A 277 -15.61 20.00 9.07
CA GLN A 277 -15.68 19.28 10.32
C GLN A 277 -17.13 19.14 10.80
N GLU A 278 -18.01 20.12 10.58
CA GLU A 278 -19.44 19.99 10.89
C GLU A 278 -20.17 19.05 9.91
N GLN A 279 -19.82 19.06 8.62
CA GLN A 279 -20.33 18.06 7.67
C GLN A 279 -19.78 16.67 7.94
N LEU A 280 -18.48 16.55 8.18
CA LEU A 280 -17.84 15.30 8.59
C LEU A 280 -18.46 14.85 9.89
N CYS A 281 -18.53 15.64 10.96
CA CYS A 281 -19.17 15.28 12.23
C CYS A 281 -20.66 14.95 12.11
N LYS A 282 -21.44 15.54 11.19
CA LYS A 282 -22.84 15.14 10.95
C LYS A 282 -22.94 13.82 10.20
N VAL A 283 -22.11 13.64 9.17
CA VAL A 283 -22.01 12.35 8.48
C VAL A 283 -21.47 11.31 9.46
N TRP A 284 -20.51 11.66 10.31
CA TRP A 284 -19.88 10.82 11.31
C TRP A 284 -20.78 10.54 12.50
N SER A 285 -21.65 11.44 12.97
CA SER A 285 -22.59 11.10 14.03
C SER A 285 -23.56 10.06 13.51
N ASN A 286 -24.11 10.30 12.31
CA ASN A 286 -25.01 9.34 11.66
C ASN A 286 -24.28 8.03 11.30
N TRP A 287 -23.01 8.12 10.91
CA TRP A 287 -22.21 6.98 10.48
C TRP A 287 -21.60 6.22 11.65
N LEU A 288 -21.15 6.87 12.74
CA LEU A 288 -20.79 6.23 14.02
C LEU A 288 -22.02 5.60 14.64
N ASP A 289 -23.19 6.23 14.61
CA ASP A 289 -24.42 5.62 15.09
C ASP A 289 -24.78 4.38 14.24
N GLN A 290 -24.56 4.44 12.92
CA GLN A 290 -24.73 3.28 12.02
C GLN A 290 -23.64 2.22 12.17
N MET A 291 -22.37 2.60 12.40
CA MET A 291 -21.23 1.70 12.56
C MET A 291 -21.22 1.05 13.93
N MET A 292 -21.48 1.81 14.99
CA MET A 292 -21.73 1.28 16.34
C MET A 292 -22.98 0.43 16.33
N GLY A 293 -24.02 0.81 15.58
CA GLY A 293 -25.20 -0.02 15.35
C GLY A 293 -24.88 -1.34 14.63
N MET A 294 -24.08 -1.31 13.56
CA MET A 294 -23.64 -2.50 12.81
C MET A 294 -22.67 -3.38 13.60
N LEU A 295 -21.72 -2.78 14.33
CA LEU A 295 -20.80 -3.49 15.22
C LEU A 295 -21.56 -4.12 16.39
N CYS A 296 -22.47 -3.40 17.05
CA CYS A 296 -23.34 -3.98 18.08
C CYS A 296 -24.23 -5.09 17.51
N TRP A 297 -24.83 -4.91 16.33
CA TRP A 297 -25.66 -5.95 15.72
C TRP A 297 -24.87 -7.21 15.34
N GLN A 298 -23.63 -7.07 14.85
CA GLN A 298 -22.75 -8.22 14.56
C GLN A 298 -22.21 -8.88 15.83
N LEU A 299 -21.88 -8.12 16.86
CA LEU A 299 -21.46 -8.66 18.16
C LEU A 299 -22.60 -9.37 18.91
N CYS A 300 -23.87 -9.01 18.64
CA CYS A 300 -25.04 -9.71 19.19
C CYS A 300 -25.44 -10.98 18.40
N LYS A 301 -24.76 -11.31 17.29
CA LYS A 301 -25.05 -12.50 16.47
C LYS A 301 -24.17 -13.72 16.79
N TYR A 302 -23.20 -13.57 17.69
CA TYR A 302 -22.32 -14.62 18.22
C TYR A 302 -22.41 -14.65 19.75
#